data_AF-E1TG34-F1
#
_entry.id   AF-E1TG34-F1
#
_cell.length_a   1.000
_cell.length_b   1.000
_cell.length_c   1.000
_cell.angle_alpha   90.00
_cell.angle_beta   90.00
_cell.angle_gamma   90.00
#
_symmetry.space_group_name_H-M   'P 1'
#
loop_
_entity.id
_entity.type
_entity.pdbx_description
1 polymer ?
#
loop_
_entity_poly.entity_id
_entity_poly.type
_entity_poly.pdbx_seq_one_letter_code
_entity_poly.pdbx_strand_id
1 'polypeptide(L)'
;MNRRVLLISLLASAGVFASGAANAQLNLKQFGIGGTESSADASGAASSGGLSQLLQTYVGANQQVLSGQSTLASAMGLSGAAGQAQQAAGLLGGGTPSVSQLTQLGSTQQSLSQTLTQAFASRAGSASGGAPINKQAFTEGLASLGKGVSQYSSMQSGLGSIGQMNPSSLLQAGMNPQTMQSASYIAQSAPGQLQSLISTLSSAVQFASSHGISVPQIATSALAGGQ
;
A
#
# COMPACT_ATOMS: atom_id res chain seq x y z
N MET A 1 54.17 -34.67 33.54
CA MET A 1 53.79 -33.28 33.91
C MET A 1 52.27 -33.16 33.68
N ASN A 2 51.41 -33.43 34.67
CA ASN A 2 50.77 -32.50 35.63
C ASN A 2 49.99 -31.38 34.88
N ARG A 3 48.65 -31.19 34.92
CA ARG A 3 47.60 -31.21 35.98
C ARG A 3 46.20 -31.44 35.34
N ARG A 4 45.34 -32.34 35.84
CA ARG A 4 44.18 -32.18 36.78
C ARG A 4 42.96 -31.34 36.28
N VAL A 5 41.93 -32.07 35.85
CA VAL A 5 40.48 -32.06 36.21
C VAL A 5 39.96 -30.94 37.16
N LEU A 6 38.81 -30.28 36.86
CA LEU A 6 37.47 -30.33 37.53
C LEU A 6 36.57 -29.07 37.36
N LEU A 7 35.23 -29.29 37.41
CA LEU A 7 34.06 -28.39 37.60
C LEU A 7 33.43 -27.79 36.32
N ILE A 8 32.31 -28.29 35.78
CA ILE A 8 30.90 -28.35 36.26
C ILE A 8 30.35 -26.98 36.70
N SER A 9 29.49 -26.40 35.86
CA SER A 9 28.46 -25.43 36.24
C SER A 9 27.24 -25.62 35.35
N LEU A 10 26.11 -25.82 36.03
CA LEU A 10 24.75 -26.12 35.58
C LEU A 10 23.92 -24.86 35.86
N LEU A 11 23.22 -24.28 34.87
CA LEU A 11 21.99 -23.44 35.00
C LEU A 11 21.63 -22.89 33.60
N ALA A 12 20.63 -23.40 32.90
CA ALA A 12 19.20 -23.07 33.00
C ALA A 12 18.87 -21.60 32.70
N SER A 13 18.19 -21.38 31.57
CA SER A 13 16.93 -20.59 31.43
C SER A 13 16.90 -19.66 30.21
N ALA A 14 15.80 -19.78 29.46
CA ALA A 14 15.00 -18.76 28.76
C ALA A 14 15.73 -17.68 27.94
N GLY A 15 15.40 -17.54 26.65
CA GLY A 15 14.32 -16.62 26.25
C GLY A 15 14.80 -15.17 26.46
N VAL A 16 15.15 -14.42 25.43
CA VAL A 16 14.19 -13.72 24.57
C VAL A 16 14.96 -13.29 23.33
N PHE A 17 14.50 -13.74 22.15
CA PHE A 17 14.78 -13.01 20.92
C PHE A 17 14.10 -11.65 21.07
N ALA A 18 14.89 -10.65 21.47
CA ALA A 18 14.41 -9.27 21.48
C ALA A 18 14.20 -8.87 20.03
N SER A 19 12.95 -8.97 19.60
CA SER A 19 12.42 -8.30 18.44
C SER A 19 12.82 -6.84 18.49
N GLY A 20 13.88 -6.48 17.75
CA GLY A 20 14.07 -5.14 17.24
C GLY A 20 13.07 -4.88 16.11
N ALA A 21 11.79 -5.09 16.36
CA ALA A 21 10.74 -4.50 15.54
C ALA A 21 10.79 -3.01 15.88
N ALA A 22 11.59 -2.28 15.09
CA ALA A 22 11.34 -0.88 14.85
C ALA A 22 9.93 -0.78 14.28
N ASN A 23 8.94 -0.78 15.17
CA ASN A 23 7.65 -0.19 14.90
C ASN A 23 7.99 1.27 14.69
N ALA A 24 8.22 1.64 13.43
CA ALA A 24 7.94 2.99 13.00
C ALA A 24 6.51 3.25 13.48
N GLN A 25 6.40 3.92 14.62
CA GLN A 25 5.17 4.55 15.04
C GLN A 25 4.85 5.49 13.89
N LEU A 26 4.04 4.98 12.94
CA LEU A 26 3.33 5.77 11.98
C LEU A 26 2.67 6.83 12.83
N ASN A 27 3.24 8.03 12.74
CA ASN A 27 2.79 9.19 13.47
C ASN A 27 1.43 9.53 12.86
N LEU A 28 0.37 8.85 13.33
CA LEU A 28 -1.01 9.06 12.91
C LEU A 28 -1.45 10.52 13.16
N LYS A 29 -0.70 11.26 14.00
CA LYS A 29 -0.83 12.70 14.21
C LYS A 29 -0.34 13.52 12.99
N GLN A 30 0.70 13.09 12.28
CA GLN A 30 1.08 13.67 10.98
C GLN A 30 -0.01 13.44 9.91
N PHE A 31 -0.78 12.36 10.05
CA PHE A 31 -1.85 12.01 9.10
C PHE A 31 -3.22 12.62 9.44
N GLY A 32 -3.32 13.46 10.49
CA GLY A 32 -4.56 14.20 10.80
C GLY A 32 -5.76 13.33 11.20
N ILE A 33 -5.53 12.07 11.58
CA ILE A 33 -6.58 11.14 12.03
C ILE A 33 -6.54 11.08 13.55
N GLY A 34 -7.11 12.09 14.21
CA GLY A 34 -7.20 12.16 15.65
C GLY A 34 -7.58 13.56 16.12
N GLY A 35 -8.88 13.80 16.25
CA GLY A 35 -9.43 15.09 16.68
C GLY A 35 -9.00 15.46 18.10
N THR A 36 -8.49 16.68 18.26
CA THR A 36 -8.56 17.46 19.50
C THR A 36 -8.57 18.94 19.12
N GLU A 37 -9.77 19.49 19.12
CA GLU A 37 -10.15 20.81 19.66
C GLU A 37 -9.01 21.85 19.80
N SER A 38 -8.95 22.77 18.84
CA SER A 38 -8.52 24.16 19.07
C SER A 38 -9.14 25.02 17.98
N SER A 39 -10.13 25.81 18.40
CA SER A 39 -10.86 26.78 17.59
C SER A 39 -9.92 27.83 17.01
N ALA A 40 -9.83 27.89 15.67
CA ALA A 40 -9.64 29.13 14.93
C ALA A 40 -9.94 28.90 13.44
N ASP A 41 -10.95 29.64 12.97
CA ASP A 41 -11.27 29.96 11.57
C ASP A 41 -11.77 28.86 10.63
N ALA A 42 -13.09 28.71 10.60
CA ALA A 42 -13.80 28.24 9.43
C ALA A 42 -13.86 29.38 8.39
N SER A 43 -12.86 29.42 7.51
CA SER A 43 -12.95 30.10 6.21
C SER A 43 -12.39 29.20 5.13
N GLY A 44 -13.29 28.44 4.50
CA GLY A 44 -13.39 28.12 3.06
C GLY A 44 -12.21 28.18 2.08
N ALA A 45 -10.96 28.04 2.49
CA ALA A 45 -9.85 27.86 1.58
C ALA A 45 -9.50 26.37 1.54
N ALA A 46 -9.89 25.64 0.49
CA ALA A 46 -8.94 24.63 0.02
C ALA A 46 -7.78 25.43 -0.60
N SER A 47 -6.89 25.84 0.29
CA SER A 47 -5.57 26.29 -0.04
C SER A 47 -4.94 25.23 -0.95
N SER A 48 -3.97 25.64 -1.77
CA SER A 48 -3.05 24.80 -2.56
C SER A 48 -2.54 23.51 -1.87
N GLY A 49 -2.70 23.38 -0.55
CA GLY A 49 -2.55 22.14 0.22
C GLY A 49 -3.53 21.01 -0.10
N GLY A 50 -4.79 21.25 -0.51
CA GLY A 50 -5.77 20.17 -0.73
C GLY A 50 -5.41 19.22 -1.87
N LEU A 51 -4.95 19.77 -3.00
CA LEU A 51 -4.47 19.00 -4.16
C LEU A 51 -3.08 18.40 -3.93
N SER A 52 -2.21 19.10 -3.22
CA SER A 52 -0.90 18.59 -2.84
C SER A 52 -1.05 17.40 -1.88
N GLN A 53 -2.01 17.47 -0.96
CA GLN A 53 -2.36 16.42 -0.02
C GLN A 53 -3.07 15.25 -0.72
N LEU A 54 -3.91 15.51 -1.71
CA LEU A 54 -4.45 14.49 -2.60
C LEU A 54 -3.31 13.74 -3.31
N LEU A 55 -2.37 14.47 -3.90
CA LEU A 55 -1.23 13.88 -4.60
C LEU A 55 -0.34 13.07 -3.66
N GLN A 56 -0.09 13.58 -2.45
CA GLN A 56 0.70 12.91 -1.43
C GLN A 56 -0.01 11.67 -0.89
N THR A 57 -1.33 11.74 -0.73
CA THR A 57 -2.17 10.57 -0.37
C THR A 57 -2.17 9.55 -1.50
N TYR A 58 -2.27 9.97 -2.76
CA TYR A 58 -2.17 9.10 -3.93
C TYR A 58 -0.82 8.39 -3.99
N VAL A 59 0.27 9.13 -3.84
CA VAL A 59 1.63 8.61 -3.84
C VAL A 59 1.84 7.64 -2.67
N GLY A 60 1.35 7.98 -1.48
CA GLY A 60 1.35 7.10 -0.31
C GLY A 60 0.58 5.81 -0.55
N ALA A 61 -0.64 5.92 -1.09
CA ALA A 61 -1.48 4.78 -1.42
C ALA A 61 -0.80 3.87 -2.46
N ASN A 62 -0.20 4.44 -3.50
CA ASN A 62 0.56 3.68 -4.49
C ASN A 62 1.76 2.96 -3.91
N GLN A 63 2.50 3.59 -3.00
CA GLN A 63 3.61 2.93 -2.31
C GLN A 63 3.11 1.75 -1.46
N GLN A 64 1.98 1.90 -0.75
CA GLN A 64 1.37 0.80 0.01
C GLN A 64 0.91 -0.33 -0.91
N VAL A 65 0.26 -0.01 -2.03
CA VAL A 65 -0.20 -0.96 -3.05
C VAL A 65 0.97 -1.71 -3.68
N LEU A 66 2.04 -1.00 -4.07
CA LEU A 66 3.23 -1.59 -4.70
C LEU A 66 4.03 -2.42 -3.71
N SER A 67 4.18 -1.97 -2.47
CA SER A 67 4.76 -2.77 -1.39
C SER A 67 3.94 -4.05 -1.16
N GLY A 68 2.61 -3.94 -1.08
CA GLY A 68 1.72 -5.09 -0.94
C GLY A 68 1.85 -6.08 -2.09
N GLN A 69 1.83 -5.60 -3.33
CA GLN A 69 2.04 -6.42 -4.52
C GLN A 69 3.43 -7.06 -4.56
N SER A 70 4.48 -6.35 -4.15
CA SER A 70 5.83 -6.89 -4.07
C SER A 70 5.94 -8.02 -3.05
N THR A 71 5.36 -7.83 -1.86
CA THR A 71 5.34 -8.84 -0.81
C THR A 71 4.48 -10.04 -1.21
N LEU A 72 3.32 -9.83 -1.85
CA LEU A 72 2.49 -10.91 -2.40
C LEU A 72 3.23 -11.69 -3.48
N ALA A 73 3.89 -11.00 -4.42
CA ALA A 73 4.71 -11.61 -5.46
C ALA A 73 5.84 -12.44 -4.83
N SER A 74 6.56 -11.88 -3.85
CA SER A 74 7.63 -12.57 -3.12
C SER A 74 7.11 -13.80 -2.37
N ALA A 75 5.95 -13.69 -1.70
CA ALA A 75 5.30 -14.79 -1.00
C ALA A 75 4.92 -15.94 -1.94
N MET A 76 4.68 -15.62 -3.20
CA MET A 76 4.36 -16.54 -4.28
C MET A 76 5.62 -17.05 -5.03
N GLY A 77 6.82 -16.57 -4.70
CA GLY A 77 8.05 -16.90 -5.40
C GLY A 77 8.24 -16.18 -6.75
N LEU A 78 7.47 -15.12 -7.00
CA LEU A 78 7.52 -14.29 -8.20
C LEU A 78 8.53 -13.14 -8.02
N SER A 79 9.82 -13.45 -7.84
CA SER A 79 10.86 -12.45 -7.56
C SER A 79 10.97 -11.36 -8.63
N GLY A 80 10.69 -11.69 -9.90
CA GLY A 80 10.67 -10.71 -11.00
C GLY A 80 9.58 -9.65 -10.83
N ALA A 81 8.35 -10.07 -10.51
CA ALA A 81 7.23 -9.17 -10.23
C ALA A 81 7.47 -8.38 -8.92
N ALA A 82 8.08 -9.01 -7.91
CA ALA A 82 8.43 -8.33 -6.67
C ALA A 82 9.44 -7.19 -6.90
N GLY A 83 10.47 -7.42 -7.72
CA GLY A 83 11.46 -6.42 -8.08
C GLY A 83 10.87 -5.28 -8.91
N GLN A 84 9.99 -5.58 -9.88
CA GLN A 84 9.28 -4.56 -10.65
C GLN A 84 8.43 -3.64 -9.75
N ALA A 85 7.71 -4.23 -8.79
CA ALA A 85 6.92 -3.47 -7.83
C ALA A 85 7.78 -2.56 -6.94
N GLN A 86 8.95 -3.04 -6.48
CA GLN A 86 9.90 -2.23 -5.70
C GLN A 86 10.50 -1.08 -6.51
N GLN A 87 10.87 -1.34 -7.77
CA GLN A 87 11.37 -0.32 -8.68
C GLN A 87 10.32 0.78 -8.89
N ALA A 88 9.07 0.38 -9.16
CA ALA A 88 7.96 1.33 -9.31
C ALA A 88 7.70 2.13 -8.03
N ALA A 89 7.79 1.51 -6.85
CA ALA A 89 7.67 2.23 -5.58
C ALA A 89 8.82 3.25 -5.39
N GLY A 90 10.03 2.91 -5.81
CA GLY A 90 11.18 3.83 -5.76
C GLY A 90 11.03 5.07 -6.65
N LEU A 91 10.32 4.96 -7.78
CA LEU A 91 10.03 6.10 -8.67
C LEU A 91 9.16 7.18 -8.00
N LEU A 92 8.38 6.81 -6.98
CA LEU A 92 7.45 7.69 -6.26
C LEU A 92 8.12 8.45 -5.09
N GLY A 93 9.37 8.12 -4.73
CA GLY A 93 10.07 8.72 -3.59
C GLY A 93 10.70 10.10 -3.85
N GLY A 94 10.68 10.61 -5.08
CA GLY A 94 11.44 11.78 -5.53
C GLY A 94 10.69 13.13 -5.57
N GLY A 95 9.45 13.21 -5.06
CA GLY A 95 8.62 14.42 -5.11
C GLY A 95 7.34 14.23 -5.95
N THR A 96 6.76 15.32 -6.46
CA THR A 96 5.54 15.31 -7.30
C THR A 96 5.77 14.47 -8.55
N PRO A 97 5.09 13.32 -8.72
CA PRO A 97 5.28 12.49 -9.90
C PRO A 97 4.72 13.18 -11.14
N SER A 98 5.49 13.15 -12.23
CA SER A 98 5.09 13.62 -13.55
C SER A 98 4.07 12.65 -14.17
N VAL A 99 3.26 13.14 -15.12
CA VAL A 99 2.28 12.29 -15.84
C VAL A 99 2.94 11.05 -16.44
N SER A 100 4.12 11.17 -17.05
CA SER A 100 4.86 10.01 -17.59
C SER A 100 5.21 8.96 -16.52
N GLN A 101 5.57 9.40 -15.31
CA GLN A 101 5.84 8.48 -14.19
C GLN A 101 4.55 7.81 -13.73
N LEU A 102 3.45 8.55 -13.63
CA LEU A 102 2.13 8.02 -13.28
C LEU A 102 1.61 7.02 -14.31
N THR A 103 1.81 7.28 -15.60
CA THR A 103 1.49 6.37 -16.70
C THR A 103 2.30 5.09 -16.61
N GLN A 104 3.62 5.21 -16.43
CA GLN A 104 4.49 4.05 -16.29
C GLN A 104 4.15 3.23 -15.04
N LEU A 105 3.80 3.90 -13.94
CA LEU A 105 3.35 3.26 -12.71
C LEU A 105 2.05 2.49 -12.91
N GLY A 106 1.05 3.12 -13.54
CA GLY A 106 -0.25 2.51 -13.83
C GLY A 106 -0.10 1.27 -14.72
N SER A 107 0.69 1.36 -15.79
CA SER A 107 1.02 0.22 -16.66
C SER A 107 1.71 -0.91 -15.89
N THR A 108 2.64 -0.56 -14.98
CA THR A 108 3.34 -1.55 -14.14
C THR A 108 2.37 -2.21 -13.17
N GLN A 109 1.53 -1.45 -12.48
CA GLN A 109 0.48 -1.96 -11.58
C GLN A 109 -0.49 -2.89 -12.31
N GLN A 110 -0.90 -2.54 -13.53
CA GLN A 110 -1.80 -3.37 -14.32
C GLN A 110 -1.13 -4.71 -14.69
N SER A 111 0.12 -4.67 -15.15
CA SER A 111 0.91 -5.87 -15.49
C SER A 111 1.16 -6.76 -14.26
N LEU A 112 1.48 -6.16 -13.11
CA LEU A 112 1.64 -6.85 -11.83
C LEU A 112 0.33 -7.47 -11.36
N SER A 113 -0.78 -6.74 -11.47
CA SER A 113 -2.11 -7.23 -11.11
C SER A 113 -2.50 -8.45 -11.94
N GLN A 114 -2.27 -8.41 -13.25
CA GLN A 114 -2.48 -9.56 -14.14
C GLN A 114 -1.57 -10.74 -13.77
N THR A 115 -0.28 -10.48 -13.57
CA THR A 115 0.71 -11.51 -13.19
C THR A 115 0.34 -12.18 -11.86
N LEU A 116 -0.03 -11.40 -10.85
CA LEU A 116 -0.46 -11.89 -9.54
C LEU A 116 -1.76 -12.67 -9.65
N THR A 117 -2.77 -12.14 -10.35
CA THR A 117 -4.07 -12.81 -10.53
C THR A 117 -3.90 -14.14 -11.24
N GLN A 118 -3.11 -14.18 -12.30
CA GLN A 118 -2.81 -15.40 -13.04
C GLN A 118 -2.05 -16.39 -12.16
N ALA A 119 -1.08 -15.94 -11.38
CA ALA A 119 -0.37 -16.82 -10.46
C ALA A 119 -1.26 -17.35 -9.32
N PHE A 120 -2.21 -16.57 -8.80
CA PHE A 120 -3.19 -17.05 -7.83
C PHE A 120 -4.07 -18.14 -8.47
N ALA A 121 -4.55 -17.92 -9.69
CA ALA A 121 -5.36 -18.89 -10.42
C ALA A 121 -4.58 -20.18 -10.74
N SER A 122 -3.35 -20.06 -11.26
CA SER A 122 -2.49 -21.21 -11.57
C SER A 122 -2.19 -22.06 -10.33
N ARG A 123 -2.06 -21.42 -9.16
CA ARG A 123 -1.72 -22.11 -7.91
C ARG A 123 -2.95 -22.61 -7.15
N ALA A 124 -4.10 -21.96 -7.30
CA ALA A 124 -5.38 -22.45 -6.78
C ALA A 124 -5.77 -23.81 -7.38
N GLY A 125 -5.38 -24.07 -8.64
CA GLY A 125 -5.59 -25.38 -9.29
C GLY A 125 -4.57 -26.45 -8.94
N SER A 126 -3.42 -26.09 -8.35
CA SER A 126 -2.36 -27.03 -7.97
C SER A 126 -2.41 -27.30 -6.46
N ALA A 127 -3.35 -28.16 -6.05
CA ALA A 127 -3.49 -28.60 -4.65
C ALA A 127 -2.30 -29.44 -4.13
N SER A 128 -1.35 -29.82 -5.00
CA SER A 128 -0.23 -30.68 -4.65
C SER A 128 1.05 -30.21 -5.36
N GLY A 129 2.05 -29.73 -4.60
CA GLY A 129 3.45 -29.65 -5.07
C GLY A 129 4.04 -28.28 -5.44
N GLY A 130 3.32 -27.16 -5.31
CA GLY A 130 3.91 -25.83 -5.51
C GLY A 130 4.88 -25.45 -4.39
N ALA A 131 5.89 -24.62 -4.69
CA ALA A 131 6.85 -24.08 -3.69
C ALA A 131 6.14 -23.54 -2.43
N PRO A 132 6.75 -23.61 -1.24
CA PRO A 132 6.10 -23.17 -0.01
C PRO A 132 5.72 -21.68 -0.13
N ILE A 133 4.43 -21.39 0.07
CA ILE A 133 3.94 -20.01 0.11
C ILE A 133 4.28 -19.45 1.47
N ASN A 134 4.95 -18.29 1.49
CA ASN A 134 5.18 -17.58 2.73
C ASN A 134 3.86 -16.95 3.20
N LYS A 135 3.11 -17.66 4.03
CA LYS A 135 1.79 -17.23 4.53
C LYS A 135 1.84 -15.89 5.25
N GLN A 136 2.94 -15.62 5.97
CA GLN A 136 3.12 -14.37 6.71
C GLN A 136 3.29 -13.19 5.74
N ALA A 137 4.24 -13.31 4.80
CA ALA A 137 4.44 -12.31 3.75
C ALA A 137 3.16 -12.10 2.91
N PHE A 138 2.42 -13.17 2.62
CA PHE A 138 1.14 -13.07 1.92
C PHE A 138 0.13 -12.22 2.71
N THR A 139 0.01 -12.48 4.02
CA THR A 139 -0.89 -11.75 4.92
C THR A 139 -0.48 -10.27 5.03
N GLU A 140 0.82 -10.00 5.18
CA GLU A 140 1.36 -8.63 5.20
C GLU A 140 1.10 -7.91 3.87
N GLY A 141 1.28 -8.60 2.75
CA GLY A 141 1.00 -8.09 1.42
C GLY A 141 -0.48 -7.72 1.21
N LEU A 142 -1.40 -8.59 1.66
CA LEU A 142 -2.84 -8.30 1.69
C LEU A 142 -3.17 -7.09 2.55
N ALA A 143 -2.54 -6.96 3.72
CA ALA A 143 -2.78 -5.84 4.62
C ALA A 143 -2.33 -4.51 3.99
N SER A 144 -1.14 -4.47 3.39
CA SER A 144 -0.62 -3.27 2.71
C SER A 144 -1.45 -2.91 1.47
N LEU A 145 -1.88 -3.92 0.69
CA LEU A 145 -2.76 -3.72 -0.46
C LEU A 145 -4.12 -3.15 -0.01
N GLY A 146 -4.73 -3.72 1.03
CA GLY A 146 -5.98 -3.23 1.61
C GLY A 146 -5.88 -1.81 2.16
N LYS A 147 -4.76 -1.45 2.82
CA LYS A 147 -4.51 -0.06 3.27
C LYS A 147 -4.46 0.90 2.08
N GLY A 148 -3.76 0.53 1.01
CA GLY A 148 -3.66 1.33 -0.20
C GLY A 148 -5.02 1.55 -0.87
N VAL A 149 -5.82 0.49 -1.02
CA VAL A 149 -7.19 0.57 -1.56
C VAL A 149 -8.09 1.46 -0.69
N SER A 150 -7.99 1.35 0.64
CA SER A 150 -8.76 2.19 1.57
C SER A 150 -8.40 3.68 1.46
N GLN A 151 -7.10 3.99 1.26
CA GLN A 151 -6.64 5.36 1.02
C GLN A 151 -7.15 5.90 -0.31
N TYR A 152 -7.14 5.09 -1.37
CA TYR A 152 -7.73 5.45 -2.66
C TYR A 152 -9.23 5.76 -2.56
N SER A 153 -10.00 4.92 -1.85
CA SER A 153 -11.44 5.15 -1.63
C SER A 153 -11.69 6.45 -0.84
N SER A 154 -10.87 6.71 0.19
CA SER A 154 -10.94 7.96 0.96
C SER A 154 -10.63 9.20 0.10
N MET A 155 -9.69 9.09 -0.85
CA MET A 155 -9.39 10.17 -1.79
C MET A 155 -10.55 10.48 -2.73
N GLN A 156 -11.28 9.46 -3.20
CA GLN A 156 -12.45 9.67 -4.07
C GLN A 156 -13.51 10.52 -3.39
N SER A 157 -13.73 10.29 -2.09
CA SER A 157 -14.61 11.12 -1.26
C SER A 157 -14.09 12.57 -1.12
N GLY A 158 -12.77 12.73 -0.98
CA GLY A 158 -12.12 14.05 -0.94
C GLY A 158 -12.22 14.82 -2.28
N LEU A 159 -12.07 14.13 -3.42
CA LEU A 159 -12.17 14.71 -4.76
C LEU A 159 -13.55 15.29 -5.06
N GLY A 160 -14.63 14.63 -4.61
CA GLY A 160 -15.99 15.17 -4.73
C GLY A 160 -16.17 16.51 -4.02
N SER A 161 -15.42 16.74 -2.95
CA SER A 161 -15.43 18.01 -2.19
C SER A 161 -14.60 19.10 -2.88
N ILE A 162 -13.49 18.72 -3.55
CA ILE A 162 -12.67 19.65 -4.36
C ILE A 162 -13.37 20.04 -5.66
N GLY A 163 -14.14 19.15 -6.30
CA GLY A 163 -14.85 19.42 -7.55
C GLY A 163 -15.92 20.52 -7.44
N GLN A 164 -16.38 20.81 -6.22
CA GLN A 164 -17.30 21.92 -5.91
C GLN A 164 -16.58 23.28 -5.81
N MET A 165 -15.26 23.33 -5.98
CA MET A 165 -14.45 24.52 -5.77
C MET A 165 -14.13 25.25 -7.07
N ASN A 166 -14.19 26.58 -7.02
CA ASN A 166 -14.02 27.43 -8.20
C ASN A 166 -12.58 27.37 -8.75
N PRO A 167 -12.41 27.19 -10.08
CA PRO A 167 -11.10 27.14 -10.73
C PRO A 167 -10.29 28.44 -10.56
N SER A 168 -10.98 29.57 -10.35
CA SER A 168 -10.39 30.88 -10.05
C SER A 168 -9.56 30.86 -8.76
N SER A 169 -10.04 30.16 -7.74
CA SER A 169 -9.37 30.03 -6.43
C SER A 169 -8.13 29.14 -6.51
N LEU A 170 -8.12 28.17 -7.43
CA LEU A 170 -6.96 27.29 -7.68
C LEU A 170 -5.85 28.03 -8.43
N LEU A 171 -6.21 28.88 -9.38
CA LEU A 171 -5.25 29.70 -10.13
C LEU A 171 -4.60 30.78 -9.24
N GLN A 172 -5.38 31.36 -8.32
CA GLN A 172 -4.91 32.36 -7.36
C GLN A 172 -4.02 31.76 -6.26
N ALA A 173 -4.13 30.45 -6.01
CA ALA A 173 -3.27 29.73 -5.06
C ALA A 173 -1.86 29.42 -5.60
N GLY A 174 -1.50 29.91 -6.80
CA GLY A 174 -0.16 29.73 -7.39
C GLY A 174 0.14 28.29 -7.80
N MET A 175 -0.89 27.55 -8.21
CA MET A 175 -0.79 26.11 -8.44
C MET A 175 0.11 25.79 -9.64
N ASN A 176 1.01 24.82 -9.44
CA ASN A 176 1.97 24.39 -10.45
C ASN A 176 1.21 23.59 -11.55
N PRO A 177 1.37 23.92 -12.86
CA PRO A 177 0.68 23.23 -13.95
C PRO A 177 0.91 21.70 -13.94
N GLN A 178 2.07 21.27 -13.45
CA GLN A 178 2.41 19.85 -13.31
C GLN A 178 1.49 19.14 -12.31
N THR A 179 1.20 19.74 -11.16
CA THR A 179 0.29 19.19 -10.15
C THR A 179 -1.14 19.10 -10.68
N MET A 180 -1.57 20.08 -11.46
CA MET A 180 -2.87 20.06 -12.15
C MET A 180 -2.94 18.90 -13.16
N GLN A 181 -1.92 18.72 -13.99
CA GLN A 181 -1.90 17.62 -14.97
C GLN A 181 -1.88 16.24 -14.29
N SER A 182 -1.07 16.07 -13.25
CA SER A 182 -1.01 14.84 -12.45
C SER A 182 -2.36 14.57 -11.78
N ALA A 183 -3.00 15.58 -11.19
CA ALA A 183 -4.31 15.42 -10.55
C ALA A 183 -5.42 15.08 -11.55
N SER A 184 -5.44 15.71 -12.72
CA SER A 184 -6.38 15.38 -13.80
C SER A 184 -6.19 13.95 -14.30
N TYR A 185 -4.93 13.51 -14.46
CA TYR A 185 -4.62 12.13 -14.80
C TYR A 185 -5.10 11.16 -13.72
N ILE A 186 -4.81 11.46 -12.45
CA ILE A 186 -5.26 10.65 -11.30
C ILE A 186 -6.79 10.56 -11.28
N ALA A 187 -7.51 11.66 -11.45
CA ALA A 187 -8.97 11.67 -11.46
C ALA A 187 -9.55 10.78 -12.59
N GLN A 188 -8.87 10.71 -13.75
CA GLN A 188 -9.30 9.85 -14.87
C GLN A 188 -8.86 8.39 -14.72
N SER A 189 -7.65 8.12 -14.22
CA SER A 189 -7.06 6.78 -14.20
C SER A 189 -7.25 6.03 -12.88
N ALA A 190 -7.36 6.73 -11.75
CA ALA A 190 -7.53 6.11 -10.44
C ALA A 190 -8.75 5.19 -10.32
N PRO A 191 -9.94 5.49 -10.89
CA PRO A 191 -11.10 4.61 -10.77
C PRO A 191 -10.85 3.23 -11.40
N GLY A 192 -10.25 3.20 -12.60
CA GLY A 192 -9.93 1.95 -13.29
C GLY A 192 -8.80 1.17 -12.60
N GLN A 193 -7.81 1.88 -12.04
CA GLN A 193 -6.77 1.27 -11.22
C GLN A 193 -7.35 0.65 -9.95
N LEU A 194 -8.22 1.37 -9.25
CA LEU A 194 -8.88 0.87 -8.04
C LEU A 194 -9.68 -0.40 -8.33
N GLN A 195 -10.45 -0.42 -9.42
CA GLN A 195 -11.24 -1.59 -9.81
C GLN A 195 -10.38 -2.82 -10.13
N SER A 196 -9.24 -2.60 -10.80
CA SER A 196 -8.24 -3.65 -11.04
C SER A 196 -7.64 -4.17 -9.73
N LEU A 197 -7.29 -3.26 -8.81
CA LEU A 197 -6.72 -3.58 -7.50
C LEU A 197 -7.71 -4.33 -6.61
N ILE A 198 -8.99 -3.93 -6.58
CA ILE A 198 -10.05 -4.63 -5.85
C ILE A 198 -10.25 -6.03 -6.42
N SER A 199 -10.23 -6.19 -7.75
CA SER A 199 -10.33 -7.50 -8.38
C SER A 199 -9.16 -8.40 -7.98
N THR A 200 -7.93 -7.89 -8.05
CA THR A 200 -6.74 -8.65 -7.61
C THR A 200 -6.77 -8.94 -6.11
N LEU A 201 -7.21 -8.00 -5.27
CA LEU A 201 -7.39 -8.20 -3.83
C LEU A 201 -8.42 -9.30 -3.56
N SER A 202 -9.55 -9.31 -4.29
CA SER A 202 -10.57 -10.36 -4.20
C SER A 202 -10.00 -11.73 -4.52
N SER A 203 -9.28 -11.85 -5.65
CA SER A 203 -8.60 -13.09 -6.02
C SER A 203 -7.57 -13.53 -4.98
N ALA A 204 -6.80 -12.58 -4.43
CA ALA A 204 -5.82 -12.86 -3.40
C ALA A 204 -6.46 -13.30 -2.07
N VAL A 205 -7.60 -12.73 -1.69
CA VAL A 205 -8.37 -13.10 -0.48
C VAL A 205 -9.00 -14.48 -0.63
N GLN A 206 -9.57 -14.79 -1.79
CA GLN A 206 -10.10 -16.13 -2.09
C GLN A 206 -8.97 -17.16 -2.06
N PHE A 207 -7.83 -16.84 -2.66
CA PHE A 207 -6.64 -17.68 -2.61
C PHE A 207 -6.17 -17.91 -1.17
N ALA A 208 -6.05 -16.84 -0.37
CA ALA A 208 -5.68 -16.94 1.04
C ALA A 208 -6.62 -17.86 1.82
N SER A 209 -7.93 -17.70 1.63
CA SER A 209 -8.96 -18.48 2.29
C SER A 209 -8.85 -19.98 1.95
N SER A 210 -8.69 -20.31 0.66
CA SER A 210 -8.54 -21.70 0.21
C SER A 210 -7.24 -22.36 0.66
N HIS A 211 -6.18 -21.58 0.91
CA HIS A 211 -4.87 -22.07 1.37
C HIS A 211 -4.65 -21.95 2.89
N GLY A 212 -5.70 -21.60 3.65
CA GLY A 212 -5.64 -21.45 5.10
C GLY A 212 -4.65 -20.37 5.54
N ILE A 213 -4.61 -19.24 4.82
CA ILE A 213 -3.85 -18.03 5.15
C ILE A 213 -4.83 -17.05 5.81
N SER A 214 -4.41 -16.39 6.89
CA SER A 214 -5.24 -15.42 7.59
C SER A 214 -5.49 -14.19 6.71
N VAL A 215 -6.75 -13.81 6.54
CA VAL A 215 -7.13 -12.59 5.81
C VAL A 215 -7.23 -11.44 6.80
N PRO A 216 -6.43 -10.37 6.65
CA PRO A 216 -6.50 -9.23 7.55
C PRO A 216 -7.78 -8.43 7.33
N GLN A 217 -8.42 -7.97 8.40
CA GLN A 217 -9.71 -7.25 8.32
C GLN A 217 -9.66 -6.01 7.42
N ILE A 218 -8.52 -5.30 7.39
CA ILE A 218 -8.34 -4.14 6.51
C ILE A 218 -8.48 -4.50 5.02
N ALA A 219 -8.12 -5.71 4.60
CA ALA A 219 -8.31 -6.17 3.22
C ALA A 219 -9.79 -6.44 2.93
N THR A 220 -10.50 -7.06 3.87
CA THR A 220 -11.94 -7.30 3.76
C THR A 220 -12.74 -5.99 3.76
N SER A 221 -12.38 -5.05 4.63
CA SER A 221 -13.01 -3.72 4.68
C SER A 221 -12.73 -2.90 3.42
N ALA A 222 -11.53 -3.00 2.86
CA ALA A 222 -11.17 -2.33 1.60
C ALA A 222 -11.99 -2.86 0.41
N LEU A 223 -12.27 -4.17 0.39
CA LEU A 223 -13.19 -4.80 -0.57
C LEU A 223 -14.63 -4.30 -0.41
N ALA A 224 -15.10 -4.13 0.82
CA ALA A 224 -16.44 -3.62 1.10
C ALA A 224 -16.59 -2.12 0.76
N GLY A 225 -15.56 -1.31 0.99
CA GLY A 225 -15.56 0.13 0.72
C GLY A 225 -15.30 0.53 -0.73
N GLY A 226 -15.19 -0.44 -1.63
CA GLY A 226 -15.05 -0.24 -3.08
C GLY A 226 -16.26 -0.71 -3.90
N GLN A 227 -17.33 -1.16 -3.23
CA GLN A 227 -18.62 -1.51 -3.82
C GLN A 227 -19.63 -0.36 -3.72
#